data_AF-U7V8I5-F1
#
_entry.id   AF-U7V8I5-F1
#
_cell.length_a   1.000
_cell.length_b   1.000
_cell.length_c   1.000
_cell.angle_alpha   90.00
_cell.angle_beta   90.00
_cell.angle_gamma   90.00
#
_symmetry.space_group_name_H-M   'P 1'
#
loop_
_entity.id
_entity.type
_entity.pdbx_description
1 polymer ?
#
loop_
_entity_poly.entity_id
_entity_poly.type
_entity_poly.pdbx_seq_one_letter_code
_entity_poly.pdbx_strand_id
1 'polypeptide(L)' 'MEKKMTEIKFYRVNDAYGYLSNFAPYPFEINGLIWSTSEHYFQAQKFLDKEGYSLGA' A
#
# COMPACT_ATOMS: atom_id res chain seq x y z
N MET A 1 9.76 -34.80 5.32
CA MET A 1 9.36 -33.75 6.29
C MET A 1 8.20 -33.01 5.68
N GLU A 2 7.02 -33.12 6.27
CA GLU A 2 5.81 -32.48 5.75
C GLU A 2 5.75 -31.02 6.26
N LYS A 3 5.69 -30.07 5.33
CA LYS A 3 5.67 -28.64 5.67
C LYS A 3 4.26 -28.26 6.10
N LYS A 4 4.02 -28.15 7.41
CA LYS A 4 2.76 -27.64 7.94
C LYS A 4 2.63 -26.16 7.57
N MET A 5 1.70 -25.82 6.68
CA MET A 5 1.33 -24.43 6.42
C MET A 5 0.44 -23.92 7.56
N THR A 6 0.93 -22.91 8.27
CA THR A 6 0.15 -22.20 9.30
C THR A 6 -0.53 -21.01 8.64
N GLU A 7 -1.85 -20.90 8.81
CA GLU A 7 -2.63 -19.75 8.38
C GLU A 7 -2.35 -18.52 9.27
N ILE A 8 -2.20 -17.35 8.66
CA ILE A 8 -2.05 -16.07 9.36
C ILE A 8 -3.33 -15.24 9.16
N LYS A 9 -3.99 -14.89 10.27
CA LYS A 9 -5.15 -13.99 10.27
C LYS A 9 -4.74 -12.63 10.82
N PHE A 10 -5.07 -11.56 10.10
CA PHE A 10 -4.72 -10.19 10.47
C PHE A 10 -5.90 -9.26 10.18
N TYR A 11 -6.04 -8.18 10.97
CA TYR A 11 -7.15 -7.25 10.81
C TYR A 11 -6.74 -5.79 11.05
N ARG A 12 -6.10 -5.45 12.19
CA ARG A 12 -5.72 -4.06 12.50
C ARG A 12 -4.23 -3.84 12.30
N VAL A 13 -3.89 -2.60 11.92
CA VAL A 13 -2.50 -2.17 11.70
C VAL A 13 -1.63 -2.22 12.97
N ASN A 14 -2.25 -2.12 14.15
CA ASN A 14 -1.55 -2.19 15.45
C ASN A 14 -1.54 -3.60 16.08
N ASP A 15 -2.05 -4.62 15.38
CA ASP A 15 -2.00 -6.02 15.84
C ASP A 15 -0.69 -6.69 15.39
N ALA A 16 -0.41 -7.90 15.88
CA ALA A 16 0.85 -8.63 15.64
C ALA A 16 1.23 -8.81 14.16
N TYR A 17 0.24 -8.89 13.27
CA TYR A 17 0.42 -9.02 11.82
C TYR A 17 -0.03 -7.77 11.06
N GLY A 18 -0.14 -6.63 11.76
CA GLY A 18 -0.60 -5.37 11.19
C GLY A 18 0.31 -4.82 10.09
N TYR A 19 1.57 -5.28 10.04
CA TYR A 19 2.50 -4.98 8.96
C TYR A 19 2.04 -5.50 7.59
N LEU A 20 1.12 -6.47 7.55
CA LEU A 20 0.49 -6.98 6.32
C LEU A 20 -0.65 -6.08 5.82
N SER A 21 -1.02 -5.04 6.58
CA SER A 21 -2.06 -4.09 6.18
C SER A 21 -1.56 -3.08 5.14
N ASN A 22 -2.40 -2.71 4.18
CA ASN A 22 -2.12 -1.59 3.26
C ASN A 22 -2.02 -0.22 3.96
N PHE A 23 -2.47 -0.14 5.21
CA PHE A 23 -2.33 1.03 6.09
C PHE A 23 -1.05 1.00 6.94
N ALA A 24 -0.22 -0.04 6.82
CA ALA A 24 1.04 -0.10 7.54
C ALA A 24 1.99 1.03 7.07
N PRO A 25 2.61 1.78 8.00
CA PRO A 25 3.45 2.93 7.69
C PRO A 25 4.85 2.50 7.25
N TYR A 26 4.93 1.90 6.05
CA TYR A 26 6.17 1.56 5.37
C TYR A 26 6.30 2.46 4.14
N PRO A 27 6.97 3.62 4.27
CA PRO A 27 7.07 4.56 3.17
C PRO A 27 7.86 3.99 1.99
N PHE A 28 7.45 4.33 0.78
CA PHE A 28 8.15 3.97 -0.46
C PHE A 28 8.08 5.11 -1.47
N GLU A 29 8.99 5.11 -2.44
CA GLU A 29 9.10 6.16 -3.45
C GLU A 29 8.60 5.68 -4.82
N ILE A 30 7.75 6.47 -5.47
CA ILE A 30 7.35 6.31 -6.88
C ILE A 30 7.33 7.68 -7.53
N ASN A 31 7.99 7.83 -8.69
CA ASN A 31 8.05 9.07 -9.47
C ASN A 31 8.54 10.30 -8.68
N GLY A 32 9.51 10.11 -7.77
CA GLY A 32 10.05 11.19 -6.92
C GLY A 32 9.13 11.62 -5.77
N LEU A 33 8.00 10.93 -5.57
CA LEU A 33 7.08 11.16 -4.45
C LEU A 33 7.19 10.02 -3.43
N ILE A 34 7.28 10.39 -2.15
CA ILE A 34 7.27 9.44 -1.03
C ILE A 34 5.82 9.22 -0.60
N TRP A 35 5.38 7.97 -0.63
CA TRP A 35 4.05 7.53 -0.22
C TRP A 35 4.13 6.87 1.15
N SER A 36 3.38 7.38 2.13
CA SER A 36 3.46 6.89 3.52
C SER A 36 2.98 5.46 3.71
N THR A 37 1.99 5.02 2.91
CA THR A 37 1.46 3.64 2.89
C THR A 37 0.97 3.28 1.50
N SER A 38 0.81 1.97 1.22
CA SER A 38 0.26 1.48 -0.04
C SER A 38 -1.14 2.03 -0.32
N GLU A 39 -1.97 2.19 0.72
CA GLU A 39 -3.31 2.78 0.60
C GLU A 39 -3.27 4.23 0.09
N HIS A 40 -2.30 5.05 0.54
CA HIS A 40 -2.19 6.44 0.07
C HIS A 40 -1.95 6.49 -1.44
N TYR A 41 -1.04 5.66 -1.93
CA TYR A 41 -0.80 5.53 -3.37
C TYR A 41 -2.06 5.06 -4.10
N PHE A 42 -2.71 3.99 -3.62
CA PHE A 42 -3.91 3.42 -4.25
C PHE A 42 -5.06 4.42 -4.33
N GLN A 43 -5.29 5.22 -3.28
CA GLN A 43 -6.34 6.23 -3.27
C GLN A 43 -6.03 7.40 -4.22
N ALA A 44 -4.76 7.83 -4.31
CA ALA A 44 -4.37 8.89 -5.23
C ALA A 44 -4.64 8.51 -6.69
N GLN A 45 -4.31 7.28 -7.11
CA GLN A 45 -4.53 6.83 -8.49
C GLN A 45 -6.00 6.94 -8.95
N LYS A 46 -6.97 6.82 -8.05
CA LYS A 46 -8.40 6.96 -8.39
C LYS A 46 -8.79 8.34 -8.93
N PHE A 47 -7.99 9.35 -8.62
CA PHE A 47 -8.22 10.74 -9.05
C PHE A 47 -7.29 11.14 -10.20
N LEU A 48 -6.07 10.59 -10.26
CA LEU A 48 -5.09 10.87 -11.33
C LEU A 48 -5.55 10.33 -12.69
N ASP A 49 -6.38 9.27 -12.72
CA ASP A 49 -6.95 8.74 -13.96
C ASP A 49 -8.11 9.59 -14.52
N LYS A 50 -8.73 10.47 -13.71
CA LYS A 50 -9.88 11.29 -14.14
C LYS A 50 -9.49 12.66 -14.67
N GLU A 51 -8.34 13.19 -14.27
CA GLU A 51 -7.75 14.36 -14.88
C GLU A 51 -6.39 13.94 -15.42
N GLY A 52 -6.41 13.44 -16.66
CA GLY A 52 -5.21 13.05 -17.36
C GLY A 52 -4.14 14.11 -17.18
N TYR A 53 -2.99 13.69 -16.67
CA TYR A 53 -1.76 14.44 -16.87
C TYR A 53 -1.54 14.56 -18.37
N SER A 54 -2.03 15.66 -18.91
CA SER A 54 -1.38 16.44 -19.94
C SER A 54 0.06 16.70 -19.50
N LEU A 55 0.96 15.73 -19.73
CA LEU A 55 2.38 16.03 -19.85
C LEU A 55 2.54 16.79 -21.16
N GLY A 56 2.32 18.11 -21.09
CA GLY A 56 2.34 19.00 -22.24
C GLY A 56 1.84 20.42 -21.95
N ALA A 57 2.45 21.11 -20.98
CA ALA A 57 2.61 22.57 -20.93
C ALA A 57 3.58 22.93 -19.81
#